data_AF-A0A534A3M8-F1
#
_entry.id   AF-A0A534A3M8-F1
#
_cell.length_a   1.000
_cell.length_b   1.000
_cell.length_c   1.000
_cell.angle_alpha   90.00
_cell.angle_beta   90.00
_cell.angle_gamma   90.00
#
_symmetry.space_group_name_H-M   'P 1'
#
loop_
_entity.id
_entity.type
_entity.pdbx_description
1 polymer ?
#
loop_
_entity_poly.entity_id
_entity_poly.type
_entity_poly.pdbx_seq_one_letter_code
_entity_poly.pdbx_strand_id
1 'polypeptide(L)'
;QSFPIFVLPELILQCGEVPLVPYGTPGTPELGNRLEPYLDGHEVWLLANHGAVTVGSTLDAAWIRMESLEHGARIIWYARALGGVNQLTPDAVARLEGERRRGRTRWKREPDA
;
A
#
# COMPACT_ATOMS: atom_id res chain seq x y z
N GLN A 1 -10.31 -9.17 -1.89
CA GLN A 1 -10.72 -7.88 -1.29
C GLN A 1 -9.48 -7.00 -1.22
N SER A 2 -9.61 -5.71 -1.54
CA SER A 2 -8.53 -4.73 -1.39
C SER A 2 -8.46 -4.20 0.05
N PHE A 3 -7.28 -3.77 0.46
CA PHE A 3 -7.07 -3.14 1.77
C PHE A 3 -7.77 -1.77 1.82
N PRO A 4 -8.43 -1.38 2.93
CA PRO A 4 -9.23 -0.16 2.98
C PRO A 4 -8.36 1.09 3.20
N ILE A 5 -7.76 1.59 2.13
CA ILE A 5 -6.78 2.69 2.17
C ILE A 5 -7.40 4.07 2.46
N PHE A 6 -8.73 4.22 2.34
CA PHE A 6 -9.42 5.51 2.52
C PHE A 6 -9.75 5.85 3.97
N VAL A 7 -9.14 5.15 4.93
CA VAL A 7 -9.39 5.34 6.37
C VAL A 7 -8.45 6.39 6.97
N LEU A 8 -7.22 6.47 6.44
CA LEU A 8 -6.17 7.39 6.91
C LEU A 8 -5.52 8.08 5.70
N PRO A 9 -5.29 9.41 5.74
CA PRO A 9 -4.60 10.12 4.67
C PRO A 9 -3.23 9.53 4.33
N GLU A 10 -2.51 9.04 5.34
CA GLU A 10 -1.17 8.47 5.21
C GLU A 10 -1.17 7.19 4.37
N LEU A 11 -2.24 6.38 4.43
CA LEU A 11 -2.35 5.18 3.60
C LEU A 11 -2.48 5.54 2.11
N ILE A 12 -3.19 6.63 1.79
CA ILE A 12 -3.25 7.13 0.40
C ILE A 12 -1.89 7.68 -0.02
N LEU A 13 -1.24 8.48 0.82
CA LEU A 13 0.03 9.14 0.48
C LEU A 13 1.21 8.17 0.39
N GLN A 14 1.30 7.19 1.28
CA GLN A 14 2.42 6.25 1.36
C GLN A 14 2.12 4.97 0.58
N CYS A 15 0.99 4.31 0.83
CA CYS A 15 0.71 2.99 0.25
C CYS A 15 0.05 3.04 -1.13
N GLY A 16 -0.93 3.93 -1.32
CA GLY A 16 -1.75 3.92 -2.54
C GLY A 16 -2.67 2.71 -2.53
N GLU A 17 -3.14 2.24 -3.69
CA GLU A 17 -3.86 0.97 -3.76
C GLU A 17 -2.96 -0.17 -3.26
N VAL A 18 -3.54 -1.09 -2.48
CA VAL A 18 -2.82 -2.25 -1.93
C VAL A 18 -3.57 -3.53 -2.31
N PRO A 19 -3.15 -4.20 -3.39
CA PRO A 19 -3.76 -5.44 -3.83
C PRO A 19 -3.42 -6.60 -2.91
N LEU A 20 -4.33 -7.58 -2.87
CA LEU A 20 -4.08 -8.89 -2.26
C LEU A 20 -3.64 -9.87 -3.35
N VAL A 21 -2.37 -10.22 -3.32
CA VAL A 21 -1.74 -11.17 -4.22
C VAL A 21 -2.13 -12.60 -3.79
N PRO A 22 -2.59 -13.46 -4.73
CA PRO A 22 -2.92 -14.85 -4.43
C PRO A 22 -1.73 -15.62 -3.85
N TYR A 23 -2.02 -16.65 -3.07
CA TYR A 23 -0.99 -17.50 -2.46
C TYR A 23 -0.05 -18.12 -3.52
N GLY A 24 1.24 -18.08 -3.24
CA GLY A 24 2.28 -18.87 -3.90
C GLY A 24 3.22 -19.45 -2.83
N THR A 25 3.80 -20.61 -3.11
CA THR A 25 4.67 -21.31 -2.17
C THR A 25 5.94 -20.48 -1.91
N PRO A 26 6.31 -20.18 -0.65
CA PRO A 26 7.55 -19.44 -0.39
C PRO A 26 8.78 -20.24 -0.84
N GLY A 27 9.80 -19.55 -1.33
CA GLY A 27 11.02 -20.18 -1.85
C GLY A 27 10.90 -20.78 -3.25
N THR A 28 9.76 -20.59 -3.92
CA THR A 28 9.52 -21.05 -5.29
C THR A 28 9.27 -19.88 -6.25
N PRO A 29 9.40 -20.10 -7.57
CA PRO A 29 8.98 -19.12 -8.57
C PRO A 29 7.48 -18.80 -8.55
N GLU A 30 6.63 -19.66 -7.97
CA GLU A 30 5.19 -19.44 -7.95
C GLU A 30 4.82 -18.10 -7.30
N LEU A 31 5.47 -17.74 -6.18
CA LEU A 31 5.19 -16.47 -5.50
C LEU A 31 5.48 -15.26 -6.40
N GLY A 32 6.62 -15.27 -7.09
CA GLY A 32 7.00 -14.22 -8.04
C GLY A 32 6.02 -14.12 -9.20
N ASN A 33 5.66 -15.26 -9.81
CA ASN A 33 4.71 -15.32 -10.92
C ASN A 33 3.30 -14.83 -10.53
N ARG A 34 2.89 -15.02 -9.27
CA ARG A 34 1.61 -14.49 -8.76
C ARG A 34 1.67 -12.99 -8.49
N LEU A 35 2.83 -12.46 -8.11
CA LEU A 35 3.04 -11.04 -7.82
C LEU A 35 3.17 -10.19 -9.09
N GLU A 36 3.82 -10.71 -10.14
CA GLU A 36 4.14 -9.99 -11.38
C GLU A 36 2.97 -9.18 -11.98
N PRO A 37 1.73 -9.73 -12.11
CA PRO A 37 0.61 -8.98 -12.68
C PRO A 37 0.18 -7.76 -11.86
N TYR A 38 0.60 -7.66 -10.60
CA TYR A 38 0.26 -6.59 -9.68
C TYR A 38 1.37 -5.54 -9.57
N LEU A 39 2.52 -5.72 -10.24
CA LEU A 39 3.66 -4.82 -10.07
C LEU A 39 3.39 -3.42 -10.62
N ASP A 40 2.71 -3.31 -11.76
CA ASP A 40 2.49 -2.01 -12.39
C ASP A 40 1.55 -1.14 -11.54
N GLY A 41 1.94 0.12 -11.32
CA GLY A 41 1.18 1.11 -10.57
C GLY A 41 1.18 0.99 -9.04
N HIS A 42 1.80 -0.06 -8.48
CA HIS A 42 1.76 -0.38 -7.06
C HIS A 42 3.16 -0.38 -6.42
N GLU A 43 3.22 -0.05 -5.13
CA GLU A 43 4.46 -0.11 -4.33
C GLU A 43 4.30 -0.94 -3.04
N VAL A 44 3.09 -1.44 -2.78
CA VAL A 44 2.73 -2.15 -1.56
C VAL A 44 1.76 -3.27 -1.92
N TRP A 45 2.05 -4.48 -1.48
CA TRP A 45 1.24 -5.67 -1.74
C TRP A 45 0.99 -6.43 -0.44
N LEU A 46 -0.24 -6.91 -0.26
CA LEU A 46 -0.53 -7.98 0.70
C LEU A 46 -0.36 -9.32 0.00
N LEU A 47 0.30 -10.25 0.66
CA LEU A 47 0.51 -11.61 0.20
C LEU A 47 -0.40 -12.54 1.00
N ALA A 48 -1.35 -13.20 0.33
CA ALA A 48 -2.28 -14.10 1.00
C ALA A 48 -1.53 -15.16 1.82
N ASN A 49 -1.85 -15.26 3.11
CA ASN A 49 -1.24 -16.20 4.06
C ASN A 49 0.28 -16.07 4.26
N HIS A 50 0.85 -14.89 4.00
CA HIS A 50 2.28 -14.60 4.19
C HIS A 50 2.52 -13.34 5.01
N GLY A 51 2.01 -12.21 4.53
CA GLY A 51 2.35 -10.91 5.08
C GLY A 51 2.23 -9.83 4.02
N ALA A 52 3.21 -8.92 3.96
CA ALA A 52 3.25 -7.82 3.02
C ALA A 52 4.65 -7.64 2.42
N VAL A 53 4.70 -7.02 1.25
CA VAL A 53 5.94 -6.58 0.61
C VAL A 53 5.76 -5.12 0.18
N THR A 54 6.79 -4.31 0.41
CA THR A 54 6.83 -2.91 -0.02
C THR A 54 8.11 -2.60 -0.76
N VAL A 55 8.05 -1.62 -1.67
CA VAL A 55 9.21 -1.11 -2.41
C VAL A 55 9.25 0.42 -2.36
N GLY A 56 10.41 1.00 -2.65
CA GLY A 56 10.62 2.43 -2.74
C GLY A 56 11.93 2.75 -3.46
N SER A 57 12.16 4.02 -3.84
CA SER A 57 13.46 4.49 -4.35
C SER A 57 14.59 4.22 -3.35
N THR A 58 14.27 4.40 -2.08
CA THR A 58 15.22 4.26 -0.98
C THR A 58 14.68 3.24 0.01
N LEU A 59 15.58 2.67 0.81
CA LEU A 59 15.19 1.78 1.91
C LEU A 59 14.24 2.50 2.88
N ASP A 60 14.47 3.78 3.19
CA ASP A 60 13.58 4.58 4.03
C ASP A 60 12.17 4.68 3.42
N ALA A 61 12.06 4.89 2.12
CA ALA A 61 10.77 4.98 1.46
C ALA A 61 10.04 3.63 1.45
N ALA A 62 10.75 2.51 1.31
CA ALA A 62 10.17 1.17 1.42
C ALA A 62 9.74 0.88 2.87
N TRP A 63 10.57 1.27 3.84
CA TRP A 63 10.34 1.12 5.28
C TRP A 63 9.12 1.91 5.76
N ILE A 64 9.05 3.21 5.41
CA ILE A 64 7.91 4.08 5.77
C ILE A 64 6.60 3.53 5.22
N ARG A 65 6.60 2.97 4.00
CA ARG A 65 5.41 2.29 3.45
C ARG A 65 5.01 1.06 4.26
N MET A 66 5.98 0.25 4.70
CA MET A 66 5.72 -0.92 5.52
C MET A 66 5.12 -0.52 6.88
N GLU A 67 5.73 0.46 7.56
CA GLU A 67 5.24 0.97 8.84
C GLU A 67 3.85 1.59 8.70
N SER A 68 3.61 2.35 7.64
CA SER A 68 2.30 2.97 7.37
C SER A 68 1.22 1.91 7.15
N LEU A 69 1.54 0.86 6.39
CA LEU A 69 0.63 -0.25 6.14
C LEU A 69 0.27 -0.98 7.44
N GLU A 70 1.27 -1.36 8.23
CA GLU A 70 1.08 -2.07 9.50
C GLU A 70 0.31 -1.21 10.52
N HIS A 71 0.67 0.07 10.66
CA HIS A 71 -0.03 0.98 11.55
C HIS A 71 -1.50 1.16 11.14
N GLY A 72 -1.75 1.36 9.85
CA GLY A 72 -3.09 1.43 9.31
C GLY A 72 -3.88 0.14 9.54
N ALA A 73 -3.28 -1.03 9.31
CA ALA A 73 -3.91 -2.32 9.51
C ALA A 73 -4.36 -2.50 10.98
N ARG A 74 -3.52 -2.13 11.94
CA ARG A 74 -3.87 -2.14 13.38
C ARG A 74 -5.01 -1.19 13.70
N ILE A 75 -4.96 0.05 13.22
CA ILE A 75 -6.03 1.04 13.46
C ILE A 75 -7.35 0.53 12.90
N ILE A 76 -7.36 0.06 11.65
CA ILE A 76 -8.55 -0.47 10.97
C ILE A 76 -9.10 -1.67 11.74
N TRP A 77 -8.23 -2.58 12.21
CA TRP A 77 -8.63 -3.73 13.01
C TRP A 77 -9.31 -3.31 14.32
N TYR A 78 -8.69 -2.42 15.10
CA TYR A 78 -9.28 -1.94 16.35
C TYR A 78 -10.58 -1.17 16.12
N ALA A 79 -10.65 -0.30 15.12
CA ALA A 79 -11.87 0.45 14.80
C ALA A 79 -13.03 -0.50 14.44
N ARG A 80 -12.77 -1.54 13.63
CA ARG A 80 -13.75 -2.60 13.36
C ARG A 80 -14.21 -3.31 14.63
N ALA A 81 -13.27 -3.67 15.51
CA ALA A 81 -13.59 -4.32 16.79
C ALA A 81 -14.42 -3.41 17.73
N LEU A 82 -14.25 -2.09 17.64
CA LEU A 82 -14.99 -1.09 18.40
C LEU A 82 -16.34 -0.67 17.78
N GLY A 83 -16.72 -1.24 16.64
CA GLY A 83 -18.05 -1.08 16.05
C GLY A 83 -18.11 -0.40 14.69
N GLY A 84 -16.99 0.03 14.10
CA GLY A 84 -17.01 0.55 12.73
C GLY A 84 -15.78 1.37 12.32
N VAL A 85 -15.66 1.64 11.01
CA VAL A 85 -14.59 2.43 10.43
C VAL A 85 -15.20 3.56 9.60
N ASN A 86 -14.78 4.79 9.86
CA ASN A 86 -15.14 5.95 9.05
C ASN A 86 -14.15 6.10 7.90
N GLN A 87 -14.66 6.39 6.71
CA GLN A 87 -13.83 6.66 5.53
C GLN A 87 -13.78 8.16 5.24
N LEU A 88 -12.69 8.57 4.59
CA LEU A 88 -12.55 9.89 4.01
C LEU A 88 -13.62 10.13 2.95
N THR A 89 -14.01 11.39 2.78
CA THR A 89 -14.93 11.79 1.72
C THR A 89 -14.28 11.61 0.34
N PRO A 90 -15.06 11.37 -0.72
CA PRO A 90 -14.54 11.28 -2.08
C PRO A 90 -13.68 12.48 -2.49
N ASP A 91 -14.06 13.69 -2.10
CA ASP A 91 -13.31 14.91 -2.39
C ASP A 91 -11.94 14.94 -1.68
N ALA A 92 -11.88 14.47 -0.43
CA ALA A 92 -10.63 14.37 0.31
C ALA A 92 -9.72 13.30 -0.31
N VAL A 93 -10.28 12.15 -0.70
CA VAL A 93 -9.55 11.09 -1.41
C VAL A 93 -8.97 11.62 -2.72
N ALA A 94 -9.79 12.28 -3.57
CA ALA A 94 -9.35 12.81 -4.85
C ALA A 94 -8.22 13.84 -4.71
N ARG A 95 -8.27 14.70 -3.69
CA ARG A 95 -7.21 15.66 -3.38
C ARG A 95 -5.90 14.96 -3.00
N LEU A 96 -5.96 13.96 -2.12
CA LEU A 96 -4.80 13.21 -1.65
C LEU A 96 -4.17 12.35 -2.76
N GLU A 97 -4.97 11.74 -3.63
CA GLU A 97 -4.47 11.05 -4.82
C GLU A 97 -3.77 12.01 -5.80
N GLY A 98 -4.27 13.24 -5.91
CA GLY A 98 -3.61 14.34 -6.61
C GLY A 98 -2.22 14.65 -6.06
N GLU A 99 -2.09 14.78 -4.74
CA GLU A 99 -0.79 14.98 -4.06
C GLU A 99 0.15 13.79 -4.28
N ARG A 100 -0.34 12.55 -4.09
CA ARG A 100 0.44 11.32 -4.30
C ARG A 100 1.01 11.26 -5.71
N ARG A 101 0.19 11.56 -6.74
CA ARG A 101 0.64 11.55 -8.14
C ARG A 101 1.79 12.53 -8.37
N ARG A 102 1.70 13.76 -7.83
CA ARG A 102 2.78 14.75 -7.91
C ARG A 102 4.07 14.25 -7.27
N GLY A 103 3.96 13.65 -6.08
CA GLY A 103 5.11 13.03 -5.39
C GLY A 103 5.74 11.90 -6.20
N ARG A 104 4.95 11.01 -6.79
CA ARG A 104 5.45 9.91 -7.64
C ARG A 104 6.09 10.39 -8.95
N THR A 105 5.59 11.45 -9.56
CA THR A 105 6.24 12.02 -10.76
C THR A 105 7.62 12.58 -10.44
N ARG A 106 7.80 13.17 -9.25
CA ARG A 106 9.13 13.59 -8.77
C ARG A 106 10.06 12.38 -8.62
N TRP A 107 9.58 11.32 -7.97
CA TRP A 107 10.32 10.05 -7.81
C TRP A 107 10.83 9.47 -9.14
N LYS A 108 9.98 9.41 -10.19
CA LYS A 108 10.40 8.89 -11.50
C LYS A 108 11.42 9.77 -12.24
N ARG A 109 11.57 11.04 -11.87
CA ARG A 109 12.49 11.99 -12.54
C ARG A 109 13.83 12.13 -11.81
N GLU A 110 13.88 11.83 -10.52
CA GLU A 110 15.08 11.93 -9.67
C GLU A 110 15.32 10.59 -8.94
N PRO A 111 15.65 9.50 -9.65
CA PRO A 111 15.88 8.20 -9.01
C PRO A 111 17.16 8.14 -8.16
N ASP A 112 18.10 9.07 -8.37
CA ASP A 112 19.45 9.07 -7.78
C ASP A 112 19.70 10.21 -6.75
N ALA A 113 18.64 10.85 -6.24
CA ALA A 113 18.74 11.91 -5.22
C ALA A 113 18.61 11.39 -3.78
#